data_AF-A0A024Q7H1-F1
#
_entry.id   AF-A0A024Q7H1-F1
#
_cell.length_a   1.000
_cell.length_b   1.000
_cell.length_c   1.000
_cell.angle_alpha   90.00
_cell.angle_beta   90.00
_cell.angle_gamma   90.00
#
_symmetry.space_group_name_H-M   'P 1'
#
loop_
_entity.id
_entity.type
_entity.pdbx_description
1 polymer ?
#
loop_
_entity_poly.entity_id
_entity_poly.type
_entity_poly.pdbx_seq_one_letter_code
_entity_poly.pdbx_strand_id
1 'polypeptide(L)'
;MMKPIASKAIPKGKEWLYEVKYDGFRCTLQWDQASIQLISKNNKDLTNKFPEIIADCRSQQEGLIKYLPLQLDGELVIMNNNIQANFGWVQKRGRMKTKEVIEEAARNRPASLQLFDITKIQGKPLEQQTLTQRKRFLTQLFKEVKFSRLHNVPCEENSHFLWDRVFMNKGEGIIAKRKSSAYKSGKNHQDWFKIKNWRKLHGFLTAFHTANSYFTVGVFDGNKVLEIGKCKHGLESKTFQTLTDIFRSKGEKQGDKYILPPAICAEIHSLDLYEQELREPEFVSILPDMNAQDVTLEQLRIDMAMLPEKIDLTNTTKTFWPEPDYTKGDLLTYIREITPYLLPHVRNRALTVIRAPDGVEAEHFFQKHLPNYAPAFIPRQMNKESSLILCNTLDSLIWFANHGAVEFHVPFQTINRAMPQEIVFDLDPPHRDSFPLAVKAAQIMKPLLDDLDLISFVKTSGNKGLQIYIPIPPNSMTYEQTALFTQSIAWTMENAYPDLFTTERMKNKRKNRLYIDYVQHGKNKTIIAPYSPRLAPEGTVATPLFWEEINAELTPSLFTISNVVDRVKSLGCPFSSYEDAKKKQNLEKILQLLTR
;
A
#
# COMPACT_ATOMS: atom_id res chain seq x y z
N MET A 1 -15.02 -27.40 1.33
CA MET A 1 -14.90 -25.93 1.43
C MET A 1 -15.93 -25.26 0.51
N MET A 2 -16.55 -24.19 0.98
CA MET A 2 -17.47 -23.35 0.20
C MET A 2 -16.70 -22.50 -0.81
N LYS A 3 -17.21 -22.37 -2.05
CA LYS A 3 -16.51 -21.66 -3.14
C LYS A 3 -17.38 -20.53 -3.69
N PRO A 4 -16.92 -19.27 -3.68
CA PRO A 4 -17.69 -18.15 -4.22
C PRO A 4 -17.85 -18.24 -5.74
N ILE A 5 -18.98 -17.71 -6.23
CA ILE A 5 -19.36 -17.66 -7.65
C ILE A 5 -18.93 -16.30 -8.22
N ALA A 6 -18.39 -16.27 -9.43
CA ALA A 6 -18.01 -15.00 -10.07
C ALA A 6 -19.25 -14.15 -10.36
N SER A 7 -19.19 -12.86 -10.05
CA SER A 7 -20.23 -11.88 -10.42
C SER A 7 -19.58 -10.62 -10.97
N LYS A 8 -20.19 -10.04 -12.00
CA LYS A 8 -19.77 -8.73 -12.56
C LYS A 8 -20.28 -7.56 -11.71
N ALA A 9 -21.47 -7.72 -11.11
CA ALA A 9 -22.07 -6.71 -10.25
C ALA A 9 -21.97 -7.12 -8.78
N ILE A 10 -21.81 -6.14 -7.89
CA ILE A 10 -21.91 -6.37 -6.44
C ILE A 10 -23.40 -6.55 -6.10
N PRO A 11 -23.83 -7.71 -5.57
CA PRO A 11 -25.19 -7.89 -5.07
C PRO A 11 -25.54 -6.79 -4.07
N LYS A 12 -26.77 -6.30 -4.08
CA LYS A 12 -27.26 -5.24 -3.18
C LYS A 12 -28.42 -5.75 -2.36
N GLY A 13 -28.58 -5.25 -1.14
CA GLY A 13 -29.67 -5.61 -0.24
C GLY A 13 -29.20 -5.77 1.21
N LYS A 14 -30.14 -5.69 2.16
CA LYS A 14 -29.87 -5.78 3.61
C LYS A 14 -29.43 -7.18 4.05
N GLU A 15 -29.68 -8.18 3.22
CA GLU A 15 -29.32 -9.58 3.43
C GLU A 15 -27.87 -9.91 3.10
N TRP A 16 -27.11 -8.96 2.55
CA TRP A 16 -25.71 -9.14 2.18
C TRP A 16 -24.75 -8.58 3.23
N LEU A 17 -23.61 -9.24 3.36
CA LEU A 17 -22.40 -8.75 4.02
C LEU A 17 -21.27 -8.78 3.01
N TYR A 18 -20.38 -7.81 3.09
CA TYR A 18 -19.24 -7.68 2.17
C TYR A 18 -17.94 -7.82 2.94
N GLU A 19 -17.02 -8.61 2.40
CA GLU A 19 -15.69 -8.84 2.96
C GLU A 19 -14.63 -8.62 1.88
N VAL A 20 -13.42 -8.25 2.26
CA VAL A 20 -12.29 -8.15 1.32
C VAL A 20 -12.05 -9.53 0.70
N LYS A 21 -11.93 -9.59 -0.63
CA LYS A 21 -11.37 -10.75 -1.30
C LYS A 21 -9.85 -10.65 -1.19
N TYR A 22 -9.26 -11.61 -0.49
CA TYR A 22 -7.82 -11.79 -0.48
C TYR A 22 -7.36 -12.73 -1.57
N ASP A 23 -6.08 -12.63 -1.91
CA ASP A 23 -5.45 -13.50 -2.88
C ASP A 23 -4.25 -14.22 -2.29
N GLY A 24 -4.34 -15.54 -2.19
CA GLY A 24 -3.30 -16.35 -1.60
C GLY A 24 -3.61 -17.84 -1.65
N PHE A 25 -3.25 -18.54 -0.59
CA PHE A 25 -3.56 -19.97 -0.45
C PHE A 25 -4.75 -20.17 0.46
N ARG A 26 -5.87 -20.53 -0.15
CA ARG A 26 -7.06 -20.97 0.57
C ARG A 26 -6.74 -22.21 1.39
N CYS A 27 -6.88 -22.14 2.70
CA CYS A 27 -6.70 -23.26 3.62
C CYS A 27 -7.67 -23.23 4.81
N THR A 28 -7.84 -24.38 5.43
CA THR A 28 -8.46 -24.51 6.75
C THR A 28 -7.38 -24.68 7.82
N LEU A 29 -7.53 -23.95 8.92
CA LEU A 29 -6.78 -24.18 10.15
C LEU A 29 -7.56 -25.19 10.99
N GLN A 30 -6.98 -26.37 11.17
CA GLN A 30 -7.49 -27.42 12.06
C GLN A 30 -6.69 -27.35 13.36
N TRP A 31 -7.37 -27.12 14.47
CA TRP A 31 -6.71 -26.86 15.74
C TRP A 31 -7.35 -27.67 16.85
N ASP A 32 -6.57 -28.61 17.39
CA ASP A 32 -6.87 -29.46 18.53
C ASP A 32 -5.83 -29.26 19.64
N GLN A 33 -6.08 -29.78 20.84
CA GLN A 33 -5.12 -29.66 21.95
C GLN A 33 -3.75 -30.28 21.63
N ALA A 34 -3.74 -31.37 20.86
CA ALA A 34 -2.52 -32.10 20.50
C ALA A 34 -1.88 -31.64 19.18
N SER A 35 -2.62 -30.95 18.29
CA SER A 35 -2.13 -30.64 16.95
C SER A 35 -2.72 -29.36 16.35
N ILE A 36 -1.91 -28.67 15.54
CA ILE A 36 -2.30 -27.48 14.79
C ILE A 36 -1.84 -27.68 13.34
N GLN A 37 -2.77 -27.69 12.39
CA GLN A 37 -2.51 -27.98 10.99
C GLN A 37 -3.16 -26.97 10.04
N LEU A 38 -2.45 -26.64 8.96
CA LEU A 38 -2.95 -25.83 7.86
C LEU A 38 -3.17 -26.71 6.63
N ILE A 39 -4.43 -26.93 6.24
CA ILE A 39 -4.79 -27.82 5.12
C ILE A 39 -5.34 -26.99 3.96
N SER A 40 -4.66 -27.03 2.81
CA SER A 40 -5.08 -26.28 1.61
C SER A 40 -6.39 -26.76 0.99
N LYS A 41 -6.97 -25.96 0.09
CA LYS A 41 -8.16 -26.31 -0.72
C LYS A 41 -8.06 -27.62 -1.49
N ASN A 42 -6.84 -28.08 -1.77
CA ASN A 42 -6.53 -29.31 -2.50
C ASN A 42 -6.00 -30.41 -1.55
N ASN A 43 -6.27 -30.32 -0.25
CA ASN A 43 -5.90 -31.29 0.78
C ASN A 43 -4.38 -31.51 0.98
N LYS A 44 -3.56 -30.52 0.59
CA LYS A 44 -2.12 -30.50 0.91
C LYS A 44 -1.88 -29.84 2.26
N ASP A 45 -1.00 -30.43 3.07
CA ASP A 45 -0.52 -29.86 4.32
C ASP A 45 0.47 -28.71 4.05
N LEU A 46 0.17 -27.54 4.60
CA LEU A 46 0.96 -26.31 4.50
C LEU A 46 1.67 -25.96 5.82
N THR A 47 1.47 -26.72 6.89
CA THR A 47 1.89 -26.42 8.27
C THR A 47 3.37 -26.04 8.34
N ASN A 48 4.24 -26.85 7.73
CA ASN A 48 5.70 -26.63 7.75
C ASN A 48 6.18 -25.47 6.86
N LYS A 49 5.32 -24.90 6.01
CA LYS A 49 5.66 -23.76 5.14
C LYS A 49 5.40 -22.41 5.79
N PHE A 50 4.60 -22.38 6.86
CA PHE A 50 4.15 -21.16 7.53
C PHE A 50 4.29 -21.29 9.06
N PRO A 51 5.51 -21.52 9.57
CA PRO A 51 5.75 -21.74 11.00
C PRO A 51 5.30 -20.58 11.90
N GLU A 52 5.32 -19.35 11.38
CA GLU A 52 4.88 -18.14 12.09
C GLU A 52 3.39 -18.17 12.46
N ILE A 53 2.55 -18.81 11.64
CA ILE A 53 1.12 -18.99 11.93
C ILE A 53 0.96 -19.99 13.08
N ILE A 54 1.71 -21.08 13.04
CA ILE A 54 1.65 -22.14 14.05
C ILE A 54 2.19 -21.63 15.39
N ALA A 55 3.26 -20.85 15.39
CA ALA A 55 3.81 -20.22 16.57
C ALA A 55 2.80 -19.25 17.22
N ASP A 56 2.12 -18.42 16.42
CA ASP A 56 1.08 -17.51 16.91
C ASP A 56 -0.09 -18.30 17.52
N CYS A 57 -0.56 -19.38 16.87
CA CYS A 57 -1.59 -20.25 17.43
C CYS A 57 -1.14 -20.85 18.78
N ARG A 58 0.03 -21.48 18.84
CA ARG A 58 0.56 -22.10 20.07
C ARG A 58 0.61 -21.10 21.23
N SER A 59 1.06 -19.87 20.96
CA SER A 59 1.15 -18.81 21.98
C SER A 59 -0.19 -18.44 22.63
N GLN A 60 -1.31 -18.69 21.92
CA GLN A 60 -2.66 -18.36 22.39
C GLN A 60 -3.48 -19.60 22.78
N GLN A 61 -2.88 -20.80 22.77
CA GLN A 61 -3.60 -22.07 22.95
C GLN A 61 -4.30 -22.18 24.30
N GLU A 62 -3.64 -21.76 25.39
CA GLU A 62 -4.21 -21.82 26.74
C GLU A 62 -5.51 -21.00 26.85
N GLY A 63 -5.50 -19.79 26.29
CA GLY A 63 -6.68 -18.91 26.26
C GLY A 63 -7.85 -19.46 25.45
N LEU A 64 -7.60 -20.42 24.54
CA LEU A 64 -8.60 -21.01 23.67
C LEU A 64 -8.97 -22.45 24.01
N ILE A 65 -8.43 -23.02 25.08
CA ILE A 65 -8.58 -24.45 25.39
C ILE A 65 -10.05 -24.90 25.46
N LYS A 66 -10.94 -24.03 25.96
CA LYS A 66 -12.39 -24.27 26.06
C LYS A 66 -13.13 -24.32 24.71
N TYR A 67 -12.50 -23.86 23.63
CA TYR A 67 -13.08 -23.82 22.29
C TYR A 67 -12.59 -24.95 21.38
N LEU A 68 -11.47 -25.59 21.72
CA LEU A 68 -10.90 -26.69 20.96
C LEU A 68 -11.76 -27.95 21.10
N PRO A 69 -11.86 -28.82 20.07
CA PRO A 69 -11.42 -28.69 18.67
C PRO A 69 -12.04 -27.55 17.86
N LEU A 70 -11.23 -26.83 17.09
CA LEU A 70 -11.62 -25.76 16.18
C LEU A 70 -11.32 -26.10 14.71
N GLN A 71 -12.15 -25.59 13.80
CA GLN A 71 -11.83 -25.53 12.38
C GLN A 71 -12.22 -24.15 11.82
N LEU A 72 -11.22 -23.44 11.32
CA LEU A 72 -11.35 -22.08 10.82
C LEU A 72 -11.00 -22.06 9.33
N ASP A 73 -11.74 -21.28 8.54
CA ASP A 73 -11.58 -21.22 7.09
C ASP A 73 -11.12 -19.83 6.67
N GLY A 74 -10.06 -19.77 5.88
CA GLY A 74 -9.37 -18.52 5.60
C GLY A 74 -8.39 -18.56 4.44
N GLU A 75 -7.72 -17.44 4.24
CA GLU A 75 -6.73 -17.23 3.18
C GLU A 75 -5.37 -16.96 3.81
N LEU A 76 -4.36 -17.80 3.50
CA LEU A 76 -2.97 -17.52 3.84
C LEU A 76 -2.41 -16.51 2.85
N VAL A 77 -1.91 -15.40 3.36
CA VAL A 77 -1.47 -14.25 2.56
C VAL A 77 -0.17 -13.68 3.10
N ILE A 78 0.58 -13.04 2.21
CA ILE A 78 1.64 -12.09 2.59
C ILE A 78 1.13 -10.72 2.17
N MET A 79 1.00 -9.78 3.10
CA MET A 79 0.35 -8.49 2.85
C MET A 79 1.33 -7.48 2.22
N ASN A 80 0.85 -6.64 1.30
CA ASN A 80 1.52 -5.38 0.94
C ASN A 80 1.03 -4.25 1.85
N ASN A 81 -0.28 -4.19 2.07
CA ASN A 81 -0.95 -3.25 2.97
C ASN A 81 -2.14 -3.96 3.65
N ASN A 82 -2.94 -3.23 4.42
CA ASN A 82 -4.06 -3.82 5.21
C ASN A 82 -5.18 -4.48 4.39
N ILE A 83 -5.18 -4.37 3.05
CA ILE A 83 -6.22 -4.94 2.17
C ILE A 83 -5.62 -5.76 1.02
N GLN A 84 -4.49 -5.35 0.46
CA GLN A 84 -3.86 -6.04 -0.66
C GLN A 84 -2.92 -7.14 -0.19
N ALA A 85 -3.26 -8.38 -0.53
CA ALA A 85 -2.36 -9.51 -0.46
C ALA A 85 -1.43 -9.54 -1.69
N ASN A 86 -0.20 -9.99 -1.48
CA ASN A 86 0.80 -10.19 -2.51
C ASN A 86 0.89 -11.68 -2.88
N PHE A 87 0.27 -12.03 -4.00
CA PHE A 87 0.20 -13.41 -4.46
C PHE A 87 1.57 -13.97 -4.85
N GLY A 88 2.42 -13.16 -5.48
CA GLY A 88 3.79 -13.55 -5.87
C GLY A 88 4.62 -14.00 -4.66
N TRP A 89 4.55 -13.25 -3.55
CA TRP A 89 5.27 -13.61 -2.32
C TRP A 89 4.79 -14.91 -1.69
N VAL A 90 3.47 -15.12 -1.56
CA VAL A 90 2.95 -16.38 -0.98
C VAL A 90 3.21 -17.57 -1.90
N GLN A 91 3.22 -17.37 -3.23
CA GLN A 91 3.62 -18.38 -4.19
C GLN A 91 5.10 -18.73 -4.07
N LYS A 92 5.99 -17.73 -3.94
CA LYS A 92 7.41 -17.91 -3.67
C LYS A 92 7.61 -18.69 -2.37
N ARG A 93 6.88 -18.33 -1.30
CA ARG A 93 6.87 -19.06 -0.02
C ARG A 93 6.49 -20.53 -0.18
N GLY A 94 5.41 -20.80 -0.90
CA GLY A 94 4.91 -22.17 -1.12
C GLY A 94 5.90 -23.09 -1.86
N ARG A 95 6.83 -22.52 -2.63
CA ARG A 95 7.87 -23.24 -3.38
C ARG A 95 9.14 -23.51 -2.56
N MET A 96 9.37 -22.80 -1.45
CA MET A 96 10.54 -23.00 -0.58
C MET A 96 10.52 -24.39 0.04
N LYS A 97 11.69 -25.04 0.18
CA LYS A 97 11.79 -26.45 0.62
C LYS A 97 12.47 -26.62 1.98
N THR A 98 13.57 -25.94 2.23
CA THR A 98 14.39 -26.10 3.44
C THR A 98 13.85 -25.26 4.60
N LYS A 99 14.05 -25.75 5.82
CA LYS A 99 13.52 -25.13 7.04
C LYS A 99 14.14 -23.75 7.27
N GLU A 100 15.44 -23.62 7.05
CA GLU A 100 16.22 -22.41 7.30
C GLU A 100 15.74 -21.26 6.43
N VAL A 101 15.55 -21.50 5.12
CA VAL A 101 15.04 -20.49 4.17
C VAL A 101 13.60 -20.09 4.49
N ILE A 102 12.78 -21.04 4.95
CA ILE A 102 11.40 -20.74 5.38
C ILE A 102 11.42 -19.89 6.65
N GLU A 103 12.23 -20.23 7.65
CA GLU A 103 12.30 -19.44 8.88
C GLU A 103 12.86 -18.04 8.62
N GLU A 104 13.89 -17.91 7.80
CA GLU A 104 14.45 -16.61 7.40
C GLU A 104 13.42 -15.75 6.70
N ALA A 105 12.75 -16.29 5.68
CA ALA A 105 11.73 -15.54 4.99
C ALA A 105 10.56 -15.22 5.95
N ALA A 106 10.23 -16.08 6.92
CA ALA A 106 9.12 -15.86 7.87
C ALA A 106 9.44 -14.70 8.83
N ARG A 107 10.72 -14.53 9.21
CA ARG A 107 11.19 -13.37 9.97
C ARG A 107 11.14 -12.09 9.13
N ASN A 108 11.65 -12.15 7.90
CA ASN A 108 11.79 -10.96 7.05
C ASN A 108 10.43 -10.46 6.54
N ARG A 109 9.53 -11.38 6.17
CA ARG A 109 8.20 -11.05 5.66
C ARG A 109 7.18 -12.13 6.07
N PRO A 110 6.64 -12.05 7.30
CA PRO A 110 5.73 -13.05 7.83
C PRO A 110 4.42 -13.11 7.05
N ALA A 111 3.90 -14.31 6.86
CA ALA A 111 2.53 -14.53 6.41
C ALA A 111 1.52 -14.23 7.52
N SER A 112 0.27 -14.00 7.10
CA SER A 112 -0.89 -13.85 7.94
C SER A 112 -2.02 -14.75 7.45
N LEU A 113 -2.89 -15.18 8.35
CA LEU A 113 -4.08 -15.97 8.02
C LEU A 113 -5.34 -15.10 8.17
N GLN A 114 -5.97 -14.75 7.04
CA GLN A 114 -7.20 -13.97 6.99
C GLN A 114 -8.40 -14.92 7.13
N LEU A 115 -8.89 -15.06 8.36
CA LEU A 115 -10.00 -15.94 8.72
C LEU A 115 -11.33 -15.25 8.49
N PHE A 116 -12.20 -15.90 7.73
CA PHE A 116 -13.49 -15.32 7.40
C PHE A 116 -14.68 -16.23 7.67
N ASP A 117 -14.44 -17.47 8.09
CA ASP A 117 -15.49 -18.37 8.58
C ASP A 117 -14.94 -19.34 9.63
N ILE A 118 -15.86 -19.91 10.41
CA ILE A 118 -15.60 -20.96 11.40
C ILE A 118 -16.59 -22.09 11.16
N THR A 119 -16.09 -23.31 10.93
CA THR A 119 -16.93 -24.47 10.58
C THR A 119 -17.02 -25.49 11.69
N LYS A 120 -16.17 -25.43 12.72
CA LYS A 120 -16.21 -26.36 13.87
C LYS A 120 -15.77 -25.64 15.15
N ILE A 121 -16.47 -25.90 16.25
CA ILE A 121 -16.11 -25.43 17.60
C ILE A 121 -16.44 -26.50 18.64
N GLN A 122 -15.54 -26.74 19.60
CA GLN A 122 -15.67 -27.83 20.58
C GLN A 122 -15.99 -29.19 19.93
N GLY A 123 -15.39 -29.45 18.75
CA GLY A 123 -15.67 -30.65 17.96
C GLY A 123 -17.04 -30.69 17.26
N LYS A 124 -17.93 -29.73 17.52
CA LYS A 124 -19.28 -29.67 16.92
C LYS A 124 -19.25 -28.96 15.57
N PRO A 125 -19.86 -29.56 14.51
CA PRO A 125 -20.00 -28.92 13.21
C PRO A 125 -20.92 -27.70 13.27
N LEU A 126 -20.56 -26.63 12.55
CA LEU A 126 -21.32 -25.38 12.45
C LEU A 126 -21.88 -25.13 11.04
N GLU A 127 -21.73 -26.07 10.11
CA GLU A 127 -22.05 -25.86 8.69
C GLU A 127 -23.52 -25.50 8.45
N GLN A 128 -24.44 -26.01 9.28
CA GLN A 128 -25.87 -25.71 9.20
C GLN A 128 -26.27 -24.38 9.83
N GLN A 129 -25.40 -23.79 10.66
CA GLN A 129 -25.65 -22.46 11.24
C GLN A 129 -25.56 -21.40 10.15
N THR A 130 -26.24 -20.27 10.34
CA THR A 130 -26.14 -19.13 9.42
C THR A 130 -24.77 -18.47 9.49
N LEU A 131 -24.34 -17.80 8.42
CA LEU A 131 -23.11 -17.02 8.38
C LEU A 131 -23.03 -16.03 9.54
N THR A 132 -24.12 -15.32 9.84
CA THR A 132 -24.17 -14.36 10.96
C THR A 132 -23.81 -15.02 12.29
N GLN A 133 -24.32 -16.23 12.57
CA GLN A 133 -24.00 -16.97 13.79
C GLN A 133 -22.52 -17.40 13.79
N ARG A 134 -22.01 -17.94 12.68
CA ARG A 134 -20.60 -18.34 12.57
C ARG A 134 -19.65 -17.14 12.75
N LYS A 135 -19.94 -16.00 12.12
CA LYS A 135 -19.17 -14.75 12.32
C LYS A 135 -19.19 -14.24 13.75
N ARG A 136 -20.30 -14.42 14.50
CA ARG A 136 -20.35 -14.09 15.93
C ARG A 136 -19.39 -14.96 16.74
N PHE A 137 -19.37 -16.28 16.51
CA PHE A 137 -18.40 -17.17 17.16
C PHE A 137 -16.96 -16.80 16.83
N LEU A 138 -16.67 -16.55 15.54
CA LEU A 138 -15.33 -16.12 15.12
C LEU A 138 -14.94 -14.80 15.79
N THR A 139 -15.84 -13.83 15.85
CA THR A 139 -15.57 -12.53 16.50
C THR A 139 -15.35 -12.67 18.00
N GLN A 140 -16.10 -13.56 18.67
CA GLN A 140 -15.93 -13.82 20.09
C GLN A 140 -14.54 -14.40 20.40
N LEU A 141 -14.06 -15.34 19.57
CA LEU A 141 -12.73 -15.92 19.70
C LEU A 141 -11.63 -14.84 19.68
N PHE A 142 -11.74 -13.87 18.78
CA PHE A 142 -10.79 -12.75 18.65
C PHE A 142 -10.92 -11.65 19.73
N LYS A 143 -11.97 -11.69 20.56
CA LYS A 143 -12.08 -10.81 21.74
C LYS A 143 -11.32 -11.37 22.94
N GLU A 144 -11.21 -12.68 23.04
CA GLU A 144 -10.59 -13.35 24.19
C GLU A 144 -9.07 -13.42 24.08
N VAL A 145 -8.55 -13.59 22.86
CA VAL A 145 -7.11 -13.67 22.60
C VAL A 145 -6.72 -12.70 21.49
N LYS A 146 -5.48 -12.19 21.58
CA LYS A 146 -4.92 -11.27 20.58
C LYS A 146 -3.87 -12.00 19.77
N PHE A 147 -4.20 -12.28 18.52
CA PHE A 147 -3.29 -12.86 17.56
C PHE A 147 -2.41 -11.81 16.92
N SER A 148 -1.17 -12.19 16.63
CA SER A 148 -0.25 -11.36 15.86
C SER A 148 -0.37 -11.62 14.36
N ARG A 149 -0.73 -12.84 13.93
CA ARG A 149 -0.73 -13.32 12.53
C ARG A 149 -2.09 -13.79 12.04
N LEU A 150 -2.98 -14.22 12.93
CA LEU A 150 -4.37 -14.53 12.57
C LEU A 150 -5.20 -13.25 12.62
N HIS A 151 -6.09 -13.06 11.65
CA HIS A 151 -6.98 -11.89 11.59
C HIS A 151 -8.40 -12.31 11.23
N ASN A 152 -9.37 -11.83 11.99
CA ASN A 152 -10.79 -11.93 11.63
C ASN A 152 -11.10 -10.90 10.55
N VAL A 153 -11.51 -11.37 9.37
CA VAL A 153 -11.89 -10.49 8.26
C VAL A 153 -13.18 -9.75 8.64
N PRO A 154 -13.18 -8.41 8.71
CA PRO A 154 -14.36 -7.65 9.06
C PRO A 154 -15.42 -7.74 7.96
N CYS A 155 -16.69 -7.76 8.37
CA CYS A 155 -17.83 -7.62 7.47
C CYS A 155 -18.28 -6.16 7.43
N GLU A 156 -18.55 -5.68 6.22
CA GLU A 156 -19.17 -4.37 5.97
C GLU A 156 -20.61 -4.57 5.48
N GLU A 157 -21.51 -3.67 5.87
CA GLU A 157 -22.88 -3.62 5.33
C GLU A 157 -23.00 -2.70 4.11
N ASN A 158 -22.08 -1.75 3.96
CA ASN A 158 -22.03 -0.84 2.83
C ASN A 158 -20.96 -1.29 1.84
N SER A 159 -21.40 -1.81 0.69
CA SER A 159 -20.49 -2.27 -0.37
C SER A 159 -19.65 -1.15 -0.98
N HIS A 160 -20.18 0.07 -1.11
CA HIS A 160 -19.42 1.20 -1.68
C HIS A 160 -18.26 1.57 -0.77
N PHE A 161 -18.49 1.64 0.54
CA PHE A 161 -17.43 1.92 1.52
C PHE A 161 -16.29 0.90 1.43
N LEU A 162 -16.62 -0.39 1.35
CA LEU A 162 -15.60 -1.43 1.20
C LEU A 162 -14.91 -1.35 -0.17
N TRP A 163 -15.66 -1.07 -1.23
CA TRP A 163 -15.13 -0.98 -2.59
C TRP A 163 -14.13 0.16 -2.73
N ASP A 164 -14.44 1.35 -2.19
CA ASP A 164 -13.52 2.48 -2.18
C ASP A 164 -12.20 2.13 -1.50
N ARG A 165 -12.26 1.39 -0.39
CA ARG A 165 -11.06 0.90 0.31
C ARG A 165 -10.30 -0.13 -0.51
N VAL A 166 -11.00 -1.08 -1.13
CA VAL A 166 -10.39 -2.08 -2.04
C VAL A 166 -9.69 -1.38 -3.19
N PHE A 167 -10.37 -0.46 -3.88
CA PHE A 167 -9.81 0.29 -4.99
C PHE A 167 -8.59 1.10 -4.54
N MET A 168 -8.72 1.94 -3.50
CA MET A 168 -7.63 2.76 -2.97
C MET A 168 -6.38 1.94 -2.64
N ASN A 169 -6.54 0.76 -2.04
CA ASN A 169 -5.44 -0.10 -1.62
C ASN A 169 -4.98 -1.11 -2.70
N LYS A 170 -5.55 -1.07 -3.91
CA LYS A 170 -5.34 -2.08 -4.97
C LYS A 170 -5.61 -3.51 -4.48
N GLY A 171 -6.59 -3.65 -3.60
CA GLY A 171 -7.12 -4.94 -3.18
C GLY A 171 -7.68 -5.73 -4.35
N GLU A 172 -7.70 -7.05 -4.20
CA GLU A 172 -8.08 -7.99 -5.25
C GLU A 172 -9.59 -7.97 -5.56
N GLY A 173 -10.43 -7.59 -4.59
CA GLY A 173 -11.87 -7.46 -4.79
C GLY A 173 -12.70 -7.57 -3.51
N ILE A 174 -13.97 -7.93 -3.67
CA ILE A 174 -14.94 -8.16 -2.59
C ILE A 174 -15.56 -9.55 -2.72
N ILE A 175 -15.82 -10.18 -1.57
CA ILE A 175 -16.75 -11.31 -1.45
C ILE A 175 -18.05 -10.80 -0.84
N ALA A 176 -19.17 -10.88 -1.57
CA ALA A 176 -20.51 -10.66 -1.05
C ALA A 176 -21.06 -12.00 -0.55
N LYS A 177 -21.50 -12.05 0.71
CA LYS A 177 -22.03 -13.24 1.35
C LYS A 177 -23.42 -12.98 1.94
N ARG A 178 -24.36 -13.89 1.71
CA ARG A 178 -25.70 -13.79 2.29
C ARG A 178 -25.66 -14.10 3.79
N LYS A 179 -26.26 -13.23 4.61
CA LYS A 179 -26.32 -13.33 6.08
C LYS A 179 -26.87 -14.67 6.58
N SER A 180 -27.86 -15.21 5.88
CA SER A 180 -28.52 -16.48 6.19
C SER A 180 -27.81 -17.72 5.62
N SER A 181 -26.67 -17.56 4.94
CA SER A 181 -26.02 -18.68 4.25
C SER A 181 -25.50 -19.76 5.19
N ALA A 182 -25.91 -21.01 4.96
CA ALA A 182 -25.26 -22.19 5.49
C ALA A 182 -23.93 -22.44 4.76
N TYR A 183 -22.99 -23.14 5.38
CA TYR A 183 -21.70 -23.48 4.78
C TYR A 183 -21.84 -24.73 3.90
N LYS A 184 -21.89 -24.53 2.58
CA LYS A 184 -22.07 -25.62 1.59
C LYS A 184 -20.78 -25.86 0.81
N SER A 185 -20.40 -27.12 0.61
CA SER A 185 -19.21 -27.44 -0.19
C SER A 185 -19.44 -27.18 -1.68
N GLY A 186 -18.41 -26.65 -2.38
CA GLY A 186 -18.48 -26.41 -3.82
C GLY A 186 -19.19 -25.10 -4.18
N LYS A 187 -19.77 -25.05 -5.38
CA LYS A 187 -20.43 -23.85 -5.97
C LYS A 187 -21.95 -24.00 -6.10
N ASN A 188 -22.54 -25.06 -5.55
CA ASN A 188 -23.98 -25.36 -5.69
C ASN A 188 -24.79 -24.56 -4.66
N HIS A 189 -24.74 -23.22 -4.75
CA HIS A 189 -25.45 -22.27 -3.89
C HIS A 189 -25.61 -20.92 -4.60
N GLN A 190 -26.38 -19.98 -4.07
CA GLN A 190 -26.48 -18.60 -4.59
C GLN A 190 -26.22 -17.58 -3.47
N ASP A 191 -25.26 -17.92 -2.61
CA ASP A 191 -25.04 -17.26 -1.33
C ASP A 191 -23.74 -16.47 -1.26
N TRP A 192 -22.70 -16.89 -1.99
CA TRP A 192 -21.38 -16.25 -1.97
C TRP A 192 -20.96 -15.87 -3.38
N PHE A 193 -20.76 -14.57 -3.60
CA PHE A 193 -20.32 -14.01 -4.87
C PHE A 193 -18.96 -13.34 -4.70
N LYS A 194 -18.08 -13.51 -5.68
CA LYS A 194 -16.79 -12.79 -5.78
C LYS A 194 -16.88 -11.76 -6.88
N ILE A 195 -16.46 -10.55 -6.57
CA ILE A 195 -16.34 -9.42 -7.47
C ILE A 195 -14.88 -9.01 -7.45
N LYS A 196 -14.25 -8.94 -8.62
CA LYS A 196 -12.83 -8.64 -8.76
C LYS A 196 -12.62 -7.17 -9.09
N ASN A 197 -11.56 -6.61 -8.54
CA ASN A 197 -11.11 -5.27 -8.86
C ASN A 197 -10.14 -5.35 -10.05
N TRP A 198 -10.70 -5.34 -11.25
CA TRP A 198 -9.94 -5.51 -12.49
C TRP A 198 -9.08 -4.28 -12.80
N ARG A 199 -7.84 -4.51 -13.24
CA ARG A 199 -7.09 -3.53 -14.02
C ARG A 199 -7.53 -3.65 -15.46
N LYS A 200 -7.70 -2.53 -16.12
CA LYS A 200 -8.08 -2.44 -17.52
C LYS A 200 -6.89 -1.88 -18.27
N LEU A 201 -6.44 -2.61 -19.29
CA LEU A 201 -5.28 -2.27 -20.09
C LEU A 201 -5.54 -2.46 -21.58
N HIS A 202 -4.76 -1.76 -22.37
CA HIS A 202 -4.72 -1.89 -23.82
C HIS A 202 -3.53 -2.77 -24.24
N GLY A 203 -3.77 -3.63 -25.22
CA GLY A 203 -2.74 -4.49 -25.80
C GLY A 203 -3.07 -4.81 -27.26
N PHE A 204 -2.07 -4.97 -28.11
CA PHE A 204 -2.27 -5.50 -29.45
C PHE A 204 -1.95 -6.99 -29.52
N LEU A 205 -2.55 -7.68 -30.48
CA LEU A 205 -2.40 -9.12 -30.66
C LEU A 205 -1.37 -9.44 -31.73
N THR A 206 -0.39 -10.26 -31.41
CA THR A 206 0.74 -10.59 -32.32
C THR A 206 0.77 -12.04 -32.77
N ALA A 207 0.23 -12.97 -31.99
CA ALA A 207 0.22 -14.38 -32.36
C ALA A 207 -1.00 -15.14 -31.83
N PHE A 208 -1.54 -16.06 -32.64
CA PHE A 208 -2.57 -17.01 -32.24
C PHE A 208 -2.00 -18.43 -32.17
N HIS A 209 -2.05 -19.05 -30.98
CA HIS A 209 -1.55 -20.38 -30.68
C HIS A 209 -2.63 -21.44 -30.93
N THR A 210 -2.45 -22.30 -31.93
CA THR A 210 -3.49 -23.27 -32.35
C THR A 210 -3.72 -24.39 -31.34
N ALA A 211 -2.69 -24.80 -30.60
CA ALA A 211 -2.75 -25.92 -29.65
C ALA A 211 -3.69 -25.66 -28.45
N ASN A 212 -3.77 -24.41 -28.00
CA ASN A 212 -4.54 -24.03 -26.81
C ASN A 212 -5.52 -22.86 -27.05
N SER A 213 -5.52 -22.29 -28.27
CA SER A 213 -6.35 -21.17 -28.70
C SER A 213 -6.12 -19.86 -27.93
N TYR A 214 -4.88 -19.60 -27.51
CA TYR A 214 -4.51 -18.34 -26.88
C TYR A 214 -3.98 -17.32 -27.88
N PHE A 215 -4.26 -16.05 -27.64
CA PHE A 215 -3.64 -14.92 -28.33
C PHE A 215 -2.50 -14.35 -27.48
N THR A 216 -1.39 -14.02 -28.12
CA THR A 216 -0.26 -13.32 -27.51
C THR A 216 -0.56 -11.83 -27.53
N VAL A 217 -0.39 -11.19 -26.38
CA VAL A 217 -0.68 -9.77 -26.15
C VAL A 217 0.65 -9.04 -26.03
N GLY A 218 0.82 -7.96 -26.77
CA GLY A 218 2.00 -7.12 -26.73
C GLY A 218 1.70 -5.63 -26.59
N VAL A 219 2.74 -4.89 -26.24
CA VAL A 219 2.80 -3.41 -26.22
C VAL A 219 4.11 -2.96 -26.86
N PHE A 220 4.22 -1.69 -27.24
CA PHE A 220 5.48 -1.11 -27.73
C PHE A 220 6.35 -0.59 -26.59
N ASP A 221 7.63 -0.95 -26.60
CA ASP A 221 8.69 -0.31 -25.83
C ASP A 221 9.65 0.35 -26.83
N GLY A 222 9.45 1.65 -27.05
CA GLY A 222 9.97 2.33 -28.24
C GLY A 222 9.50 1.63 -29.53
N ASN A 223 10.45 1.20 -30.36
CA ASN A 223 10.14 0.49 -31.61
C ASN A 223 10.07 -1.04 -31.45
N LYS A 224 10.25 -1.58 -30.24
CA LYS A 224 10.26 -3.02 -29.99
C LYS A 224 8.91 -3.47 -29.46
N VAL A 225 8.47 -4.63 -29.92
CA VAL A 225 7.30 -5.29 -29.33
C VAL A 225 7.72 -6.03 -28.07
N LEU A 226 7.08 -5.70 -26.96
CA LEU A 226 7.19 -6.41 -25.70
C LEU A 226 5.95 -7.28 -25.51
N GLU A 227 6.12 -8.60 -25.41
CA GLU A 227 5.03 -9.51 -25.07
C GLU A 227 4.73 -9.40 -23.57
N ILE A 228 3.46 -9.18 -23.21
CA ILE A 228 3.04 -8.98 -21.82
C ILE A 228 2.14 -10.10 -21.29
N GLY A 229 1.85 -11.11 -22.12
CA GLY A 229 1.12 -12.30 -21.71
C GLY A 229 0.27 -12.89 -22.83
N LYS A 230 -0.66 -13.76 -22.43
CA LYS A 230 -1.57 -14.44 -23.37
C LYS A 230 -3.01 -14.38 -22.87
N CYS A 231 -3.96 -14.13 -23.76
CA CYS A 231 -5.39 -14.05 -23.44
C CYS A 231 -6.22 -14.97 -24.35
N LYS A 232 -7.30 -15.53 -23.81
CA LYS A 232 -8.24 -16.41 -24.53
C LYS A 232 -9.70 -16.14 -24.16
N HIS A 233 -9.96 -15.86 -22.89
CA HIS A 233 -11.31 -15.75 -22.34
C HIS A 233 -11.87 -14.33 -22.50
N GLY A 234 -13.19 -14.17 -22.38
CA GLY A 234 -13.86 -12.86 -22.31
C GLY A 234 -14.65 -12.47 -23.56
N LEU A 235 -14.20 -12.88 -24.75
CA LEU A 235 -14.92 -12.62 -26.00
C LEU A 235 -16.13 -13.55 -26.18
N GLU A 236 -17.16 -13.03 -26.84
CA GLU A 236 -18.25 -13.83 -27.37
C GLU A 236 -17.74 -14.81 -28.44
N SER A 237 -18.39 -15.97 -28.55
CA SER A 237 -17.94 -17.05 -29.45
C SER A 237 -17.82 -16.61 -30.92
N LYS A 238 -18.73 -15.73 -31.40
CA LYS A 238 -18.67 -15.20 -32.77
C LYS A 238 -17.43 -14.32 -32.98
N THR A 239 -17.19 -13.36 -32.09
CA THR A 239 -16.02 -12.46 -32.15
C THR A 239 -14.71 -13.23 -32.03
N PHE A 240 -14.65 -14.21 -31.14
CA PHE A 240 -13.50 -15.09 -30.98
C PHE A 240 -13.19 -15.87 -32.26
N GLN A 241 -14.23 -16.38 -32.93
CA GLN A 241 -14.08 -17.11 -34.19
C GLN A 241 -13.60 -16.19 -35.31
N THR A 242 -14.21 -15.01 -35.47
CA THR A 242 -13.77 -14.00 -36.45
C THR A 242 -12.29 -13.66 -36.26
N LEU A 243 -11.86 -13.40 -35.02
CA LEU A 243 -10.48 -13.09 -34.71
C LEU A 243 -9.54 -14.25 -35.08
N THR A 244 -9.93 -15.48 -34.75
CA THR A 244 -9.19 -16.69 -35.12
C THR A 244 -9.03 -16.83 -36.64
N ASP A 245 -10.10 -16.55 -37.40
CA ASP A 245 -10.09 -16.64 -38.86
C ASP A 245 -9.23 -15.55 -39.51
N ILE A 246 -9.18 -14.34 -38.92
CA ILE A 246 -8.23 -13.30 -39.34
C ILE A 246 -6.78 -13.78 -39.19
N PHE A 247 -6.41 -14.33 -38.02
CA PHE A 247 -5.06 -14.86 -37.80
C PHE A 247 -4.73 -16.00 -38.77
N ARG A 248 -5.67 -16.92 -39.03
CA ARG A 248 -5.45 -18.04 -39.96
C ARG A 248 -5.34 -17.61 -41.43
N SER A 249 -6.10 -16.59 -41.83
CA SER A 249 -6.17 -16.15 -43.24
C SER A 249 -5.13 -15.10 -43.62
N LYS A 250 -4.72 -14.25 -42.66
CA LYS A 250 -3.79 -13.14 -42.89
C LYS A 250 -2.44 -13.31 -42.21
N GLY A 251 -2.33 -14.22 -41.23
CA GLY A 251 -1.10 -14.43 -40.48
C GLY A 251 -0.11 -15.37 -41.15
N GLU A 252 1.18 -15.15 -40.88
CA GLU A 252 2.25 -16.07 -41.28
C GLU A 252 2.27 -17.26 -40.31
N LYS A 253 2.21 -18.48 -40.85
CA LYS A 253 2.24 -19.69 -40.04
C LYS A 253 3.68 -20.01 -39.62
N GLN A 254 3.94 -20.06 -38.32
CA GLN A 254 5.22 -20.45 -37.73
C GLN A 254 4.99 -21.53 -36.67
N GLY A 255 5.31 -22.79 -37.00
CA GLY A 255 5.05 -23.92 -36.11
C GLY A 255 3.55 -24.08 -35.81
N ASP A 256 3.19 -24.01 -34.53
CA ASP A 256 1.82 -24.13 -34.02
C ASP A 256 1.10 -22.78 -33.84
N LYS A 257 1.69 -21.67 -34.31
CA LYS A 257 1.12 -20.33 -34.22
C LYS A 257 0.98 -19.63 -35.58
N TYR A 258 0.02 -18.72 -35.65
CA TYR A 258 -0.10 -17.73 -36.73
C TYR A 258 0.32 -16.37 -36.19
N ILE A 259 1.20 -15.67 -36.90
CA ILE A 259 1.76 -14.38 -36.47
C ILE A 259 1.20 -13.26 -37.36
N LEU A 260 0.80 -12.17 -36.72
CA LEU A 260 0.40 -10.92 -37.38
C LEU A 260 1.28 -9.77 -36.87
N PRO A 261 1.49 -8.72 -37.70
CA PRO A 261 2.04 -7.48 -37.19
C PRO A 261 1.10 -6.86 -36.14
N PRO A 262 1.60 -5.96 -35.28
CA PRO A 262 0.78 -5.21 -34.31
C PRO A 262 -0.31 -4.39 -35.02
N ALA A 263 -1.51 -4.96 -35.17
CA ALA A 263 -2.60 -4.34 -35.92
C ALA A 263 -3.96 -4.47 -35.22
N ILE A 264 -4.16 -5.51 -34.42
CA ILE A 264 -5.44 -5.75 -33.74
C ILE A 264 -5.29 -5.38 -32.28
N CYS A 265 -5.81 -4.21 -31.91
CA CYS A 265 -5.84 -3.73 -30.54
C CYS A 265 -7.04 -4.30 -29.77
N ALA A 266 -6.87 -4.51 -28.47
CA ALA A 266 -7.88 -5.05 -27.59
C ALA A 266 -7.80 -4.42 -26.21
N GLU A 267 -8.96 -4.33 -25.57
CA GLU A 267 -9.08 -4.01 -24.16
C GLU A 267 -9.11 -5.31 -23.35
N ILE A 268 -8.28 -5.37 -22.32
CA ILE A 268 -8.07 -6.58 -21.52
C ILE A 268 -8.19 -6.23 -20.03
N HIS A 269 -8.95 -7.06 -19.31
CA HIS A 269 -8.92 -7.10 -17.86
C HIS A 269 -7.81 -8.02 -17.38
N SER A 270 -7.09 -7.59 -16.33
CA SER A 270 -6.13 -8.42 -15.61
C SER A 270 -6.15 -8.11 -14.12
N LEU A 271 -5.83 -9.09 -13.28
CA LEU A 271 -5.67 -8.89 -11.84
C LEU A 271 -4.31 -8.31 -11.49
N ASP A 272 -3.29 -8.57 -12.31
CA ASP A 272 -1.94 -8.04 -12.15
C ASP A 272 -1.07 -8.35 -13.38
N LEU A 273 0.17 -7.86 -13.35
CA LEU A 273 1.22 -8.21 -14.30
C LEU A 273 2.48 -8.56 -13.51
N TYR A 274 2.95 -9.81 -13.61
CA TYR A 274 4.16 -10.30 -12.93
C TYR A 274 5.15 -10.78 -13.99
N GLU A 275 6.39 -10.27 -13.99
CA GLU A 275 7.44 -10.73 -14.92
C GLU A 275 6.97 -10.82 -16.39
N GLN A 276 6.17 -9.83 -16.83
CA GLN A 276 5.56 -9.79 -18.18
C GLN A 276 4.52 -10.89 -18.47
N GLU A 277 3.86 -11.40 -17.43
CA GLU A 277 2.75 -12.33 -17.54
C GLU A 277 1.48 -11.76 -16.89
N LEU A 278 0.43 -11.57 -17.70
CA LEU A 278 -0.89 -11.15 -17.23
C LEU A 278 -1.52 -12.22 -16.32
N ARG A 279 -2.09 -11.77 -15.20
CA ARG A 279 -2.74 -12.65 -14.24
C ARG A 279 -4.25 -12.69 -14.43
N GLU A 280 -4.74 -13.87 -14.80
CA GLU A 280 -6.14 -14.13 -15.18
C GLU A 280 -6.67 -13.14 -16.24
N PRO A 281 -5.99 -13.02 -17.40
CA PRO A 281 -6.40 -12.10 -18.44
C PRO A 281 -7.74 -12.49 -19.08
N GLU A 282 -8.60 -11.50 -19.28
CA GLU A 282 -9.91 -11.63 -19.92
C GLU A 282 -10.12 -10.48 -20.89
N PHE A 283 -10.42 -10.77 -22.15
CA PHE A 283 -10.81 -9.74 -23.12
C PHE A 283 -12.09 -9.04 -22.68
N VAL A 284 -12.10 -7.72 -22.78
CA VAL A 284 -13.32 -6.91 -22.66
C VAL A 284 -13.92 -6.68 -24.03
N SER A 285 -13.10 -6.20 -24.97
CA SER A 285 -13.51 -5.90 -26.34
C SER A 285 -12.30 -5.85 -27.29
N ILE A 286 -12.56 -5.90 -28.59
CA ILE A 286 -11.60 -5.55 -29.63
C ILE A 286 -11.78 -4.06 -29.95
N LEU A 287 -10.68 -3.36 -30.19
CA LEU A 287 -10.63 -1.91 -30.43
C LEU A 287 -10.14 -1.64 -31.86
N PRO A 288 -11.03 -1.71 -32.87
CA PRO A 288 -10.64 -1.55 -34.27
C PRO A 288 -10.12 -0.15 -34.61
N ASP A 289 -10.55 0.87 -33.84
CA ASP A 289 -10.21 2.28 -34.08
C ASP A 289 -8.92 2.72 -33.34
N MET A 290 -8.35 1.87 -32.49
CA MET A 290 -7.13 2.18 -31.74
C MET A 290 -5.89 1.82 -32.57
N ASN A 291 -4.98 2.77 -32.75
CA ASN A 291 -3.71 2.53 -33.43
C ASN A 291 -2.77 1.75 -32.50
N ALA A 292 -2.13 0.70 -33.03
CA ALA A 292 -1.17 -0.09 -32.27
C ALA A 292 0.02 0.74 -31.76
N GLN A 293 0.41 1.80 -32.48
CA GLN A 293 1.47 2.73 -32.07
C GLN A 293 1.18 3.44 -30.74
N ASP A 294 -0.11 3.63 -30.40
CA ASP A 294 -0.52 4.28 -29.15
C ASP A 294 -0.50 3.31 -27.96
N VAL A 295 -0.33 2.01 -28.21
CA VAL A 295 -0.31 0.96 -27.19
C VAL A 295 1.14 0.76 -26.72
N THR A 296 1.61 1.70 -25.90
CA THR A 296 3.00 1.73 -25.40
C THR A 296 3.15 1.17 -23.99
N LEU A 297 4.40 0.92 -23.58
CA LEU A 297 4.76 0.55 -22.23
C LEU A 297 4.41 1.66 -21.23
N GLU A 298 4.49 2.95 -21.61
CA GLU A 298 4.05 4.04 -20.73
C GLU A 298 2.54 4.00 -20.53
N GLN A 299 1.77 3.80 -21.60
CA GLN A 299 0.32 3.66 -21.50
C GLN A 299 -0.06 2.45 -20.64
N LEU A 300 0.63 1.32 -20.80
CA LEU A 300 0.43 0.13 -19.95
C LEU A 300 0.68 0.44 -18.47
N ARG A 301 1.70 1.22 -18.12
CA ARG A 301 1.97 1.62 -16.73
C ARG A 301 0.82 2.43 -16.14
N ILE A 302 0.28 3.39 -16.92
CA ILE A 302 -0.87 4.21 -16.52
C ILE A 302 -2.12 3.35 -16.35
N ASP A 303 -2.42 2.49 -17.32
CA ASP A 303 -3.54 1.55 -17.29
C ASP A 303 -3.51 0.66 -16.05
N MET A 304 -2.33 0.10 -15.75
CA MET A 304 -2.11 -0.79 -14.61
C MET A 304 -2.11 -0.08 -13.26
N ALA A 305 -1.91 1.24 -13.24
CA ALA A 305 -1.97 2.05 -12.02
C ALA A 305 -3.40 2.13 -11.45
N MET A 306 -4.43 1.98 -12.30
CA MET A 306 -5.85 2.16 -11.92
C MET A 306 -6.10 3.57 -11.37
N LEU A 307 -5.77 4.59 -12.15
CA LEU A 307 -6.07 5.98 -11.80
C LEU A 307 -7.59 6.18 -11.71
N PRO A 308 -8.09 7.06 -10.81
CA PRO A 308 -9.53 7.29 -10.67
C PRO A 308 -10.16 7.85 -11.95
N GLU A 309 -11.17 7.18 -12.49
CA GLU A 309 -11.85 7.56 -13.74
C GLU A 309 -12.54 8.93 -13.68
N LYS A 310 -12.88 9.43 -12.49
CA LYS A 310 -13.52 10.74 -12.29
C LYS A 310 -12.57 11.94 -12.40
N ILE A 311 -11.30 11.71 -12.74
CA ILE A 311 -10.29 12.74 -12.90
C ILE A 311 -9.79 12.71 -14.34
N ASP A 312 -10.08 13.78 -15.08
CA ASP A 312 -9.55 13.95 -16.43
C ASP A 312 -8.05 14.23 -16.36
N LEU A 313 -7.26 13.23 -16.76
CA LEU A 313 -5.81 13.33 -16.81
C LEU A 313 -5.38 14.13 -18.04
N THR A 314 -4.38 14.99 -17.89
CA THR A 314 -3.87 15.82 -18.98
C THR A 314 -2.36 15.77 -19.03
N ASN A 315 -1.76 15.90 -20.21
CA ASN A 315 -0.32 16.06 -20.40
C ASN A 315 0.51 15.00 -19.67
N THR A 316 0.09 13.73 -19.69
CA THR A 316 0.75 12.63 -18.98
C THR A 316 2.18 12.40 -19.47
N THR A 317 2.48 12.70 -20.73
CA THR A 317 3.81 12.59 -21.32
C THR A 317 4.69 13.83 -21.08
N LYS A 318 4.19 14.89 -20.43
CA LYS A 318 4.99 16.09 -20.14
C LYS A 318 6.14 15.71 -19.20
N THR A 319 7.38 15.99 -19.59
CA THR A 319 8.56 15.84 -18.74
C THR A 319 8.45 16.73 -17.50
N PHE A 320 8.58 16.14 -16.32
CA PHE A 320 8.60 16.83 -15.03
C PHE A 320 10.00 16.88 -14.44
N TRP A 321 10.79 15.81 -14.58
CA TRP A 321 12.21 15.75 -14.23
C TRP A 321 13.03 15.40 -15.49
N PRO A 322 13.72 16.37 -16.12
CA PRO A 322 14.47 16.13 -17.36
C PRO A 322 15.58 15.09 -17.21
N GLU A 323 16.27 15.07 -16.08
CA GLU A 323 17.23 14.03 -15.71
C GLU A 323 16.77 13.42 -14.39
N PRO A 324 16.19 12.21 -14.37
CA PRO A 324 16.42 11.09 -15.30
C PRO A 324 15.30 10.83 -16.33
N ASP A 325 14.56 11.85 -16.76
CA ASP A 325 13.42 11.78 -17.69
C ASP A 325 12.14 11.13 -17.10
N TYR A 326 11.70 11.66 -15.96
CA TYR A 326 10.37 11.31 -15.43
C TYR A 326 9.30 12.27 -15.94
N THR A 327 8.18 11.70 -16.35
CA THR A 327 7.01 12.43 -16.85
C THR A 327 5.99 12.70 -15.74
N LYS A 328 5.00 13.54 -16.04
CA LYS A 328 3.81 13.71 -15.21
C LYS A 328 3.06 12.38 -14.99
N GLY A 329 3.06 11.49 -15.97
CA GLY A 329 2.48 10.15 -15.89
C GLY A 329 3.17 9.28 -14.84
N ASP A 330 4.49 9.40 -14.72
CA ASP A 330 5.27 8.73 -13.67
C ASP A 330 4.93 9.26 -12.28
N LEU A 331 4.79 10.59 -12.13
CA LEU A 331 4.32 11.20 -10.87
C LEU A 331 2.91 10.68 -10.49
N LEU A 332 1.97 10.67 -11.43
CA LEU A 332 0.61 10.20 -11.19
C LEU A 332 0.59 8.72 -10.79
N THR A 333 1.35 7.89 -11.49
CA THR A 333 1.51 6.46 -11.20
C THR A 333 2.15 6.26 -9.83
N TYR A 334 3.22 7.00 -9.52
CA TYR A 334 3.86 6.96 -8.21
C TYR A 334 2.87 7.30 -7.08
N ILE A 335 2.17 8.44 -7.19
CA ILE A 335 1.20 8.87 -6.18
C ILE A 335 0.11 7.82 -6.02
N ARG A 336 -0.37 7.22 -7.11
CA ARG A 336 -1.39 6.17 -7.08
C ARG A 336 -0.95 4.92 -6.34
N GLU A 337 0.26 4.44 -6.63
CA GLU A 337 0.84 3.23 -6.03
C GLU A 337 1.20 3.44 -4.56
N ILE A 338 1.69 4.63 -4.20
CA ILE A 338 2.15 4.93 -2.84
C ILE A 338 1.03 5.43 -1.91
N THR A 339 -0.11 5.84 -2.45
CA THR A 339 -1.29 6.34 -1.69
C THR A 339 -1.66 5.47 -0.47
N PRO A 340 -1.65 4.12 -0.52
CA PRO A 340 -1.96 3.30 0.65
C PRO A 340 -1.08 3.60 1.87
N TYR A 341 0.16 4.04 1.64
CA TYR A 341 1.17 4.34 2.66
C TYR A 341 1.29 5.84 2.93
N LEU A 342 1.09 6.70 1.93
CA LEU A 342 1.12 8.16 2.07
C LEU A 342 -0.14 8.72 2.75
N LEU A 343 -1.32 8.22 2.35
CA LEU A 343 -2.61 8.77 2.77
C LEU A 343 -2.82 8.81 4.29
N PRO A 344 -2.43 7.79 5.08
CA PRO A 344 -2.52 7.85 6.54
C PRO A 344 -1.86 9.08 7.18
N HIS A 345 -0.78 9.60 6.57
CA HIS A 345 -0.02 10.71 7.12
C HIS A 345 -0.59 12.08 6.74
N VAL A 346 -1.30 12.19 5.62
CA VAL A 346 -1.89 13.46 5.14
C VAL A 346 -3.37 13.61 5.48
N ARG A 347 -4.07 12.50 5.76
CA ARG A 347 -5.51 12.49 6.02
C ARG A 347 -5.86 13.39 7.21
N ASN A 348 -6.93 14.17 7.05
CA ASN A 348 -7.46 15.12 8.02
C ASN A 348 -6.43 16.18 8.47
N ARG A 349 -5.46 16.52 7.61
CA ARG A 349 -4.50 17.61 7.86
C ARG A 349 -4.62 18.68 6.78
N ALA A 350 -4.51 19.94 7.19
CA ALA A 350 -4.58 21.09 6.28
C ALA A 350 -3.24 21.23 5.54
N LEU A 351 -3.17 20.73 4.31
CA LEU A 351 -1.91 20.62 3.59
C LEU A 351 -1.42 21.95 3.04
N THR A 352 -0.10 22.09 2.98
CA THR A 352 0.56 22.98 2.03
C THR A 352 1.12 22.12 0.92
N VAL A 353 0.78 22.40 -0.33
CA VAL A 353 1.35 21.69 -1.48
C VAL A 353 2.31 22.59 -2.23
N ILE A 354 3.39 22.03 -2.77
CA ILE A 354 4.27 22.75 -3.71
C ILE A 354 3.98 22.25 -5.12
N ARG A 355 3.61 23.17 -6.00
CA ARG A 355 3.24 22.87 -7.38
C ARG A 355 4.33 23.32 -8.35
N ALA A 356 4.64 22.45 -9.29
CA ALA A 356 5.53 22.67 -10.42
C ALA A 356 4.81 22.26 -11.73
N PRO A 357 3.88 23.09 -12.23
CA PRO A 357 3.01 22.72 -13.37
C PRO A 357 3.77 22.44 -14.68
N ASP A 358 4.96 23.01 -14.81
CA ASP A 358 5.82 22.97 -15.99
C ASP A 358 7.14 22.23 -15.74
N GLY A 359 7.18 21.38 -14.70
CA GLY A 359 8.35 20.60 -14.32
C GLY A 359 9.18 21.24 -13.20
N VAL A 360 10.05 20.45 -12.58
CA VAL A 360 10.68 20.80 -11.30
C VAL A 360 11.78 21.87 -11.41
N GLU A 361 12.33 22.06 -12.61
CA GLU A 361 13.34 23.08 -12.91
C GLU A 361 12.71 24.45 -13.24
N ALA A 362 11.41 24.47 -13.53
CA ALA A 362 10.66 25.69 -13.79
C ALA A 362 10.20 26.38 -12.48
N GLU A 363 9.47 27.49 -12.62
CA GLU A 363 8.87 28.17 -11.49
C GLU A 363 7.88 27.25 -10.74
N HIS A 364 8.03 27.21 -9.42
CA HIS A 364 7.16 26.47 -8.53
C HIS A 364 6.64 27.37 -7.42
N PHE A 365 5.46 27.04 -6.88
CA PHE A 365 4.81 27.86 -5.86
C PHE A 365 4.14 27.04 -4.77
N PHE A 366 4.01 27.66 -3.60
CA PHE A 366 3.33 27.10 -2.44
C PHE A 366 1.84 27.42 -2.51
N GLN A 367 1.00 26.41 -2.30
CA GLN A 367 -0.45 26.57 -2.23
C GLN A 367 -0.99 26.00 -0.91
N LYS A 368 -1.71 26.85 -0.16
CA LYS A 368 -2.36 26.49 1.11
C LYS A 368 -3.88 26.43 1.02
N HIS A 369 -4.43 27.09 0.01
CA HIS A 369 -5.86 27.28 -0.15
C HIS A 369 -6.38 26.45 -1.32
N LEU A 370 -7.51 25.78 -1.09
CA LEU A 370 -8.23 25.04 -2.12
C LEU A 370 -8.81 26.05 -3.13
N PRO A 371 -8.57 25.86 -4.44
CA PRO A 371 -9.07 26.79 -5.44
C PRO A 371 -10.58 26.59 -5.66
N ASN A 372 -11.27 27.65 -6.13
CA ASN A 372 -12.72 27.62 -6.31
C ASN A 372 -13.19 26.55 -7.30
N TYR A 373 -12.39 26.28 -8.35
CA TYR A 373 -12.64 25.26 -9.36
C TYR A 373 -12.39 23.81 -8.88
N ALA A 374 -12.00 23.60 -7.63
CA ALA A 374 -11.79 22.26 -7.10
C ALA A 374 -13.10 21.44 -7.16
N PRO A 375 -13.03 20.16 -7.55
CA PRO A 375 -14.20 19.30 -7.70
C PRO A 375 -14.90 19.06 -6.36
N ALA A 376 -16.20 18.75 -6.41
CA ALA A 376 -17.04 18.59 -5.22
C ALA A 376 -16.62 17.46 -4.27
N PHE A 377 -15.88 16.45 -4.75
CA PHE A 377 -15.38 15.36 -3.91
C PHE A 377 -14.24 15.78 -2.98
N ILE A 378 -13.59 16.93 -3.21
CA ILE A 378 -12.58 17.47 -2.30
C ILE A 378 -13.30 18.29 -1.22
N PRO A 379 -13.18 17.92 0.08
CA PRO A 379 -13.87 18.63 1.14
C PRO A 379 -13.45 20.09 1.20
N ARG A 380 -14.43 20.99 1.28
CA ARG A 380 -14.21 22.41 1.56
C ARG A 380 -14.30 22.63 3.07
N GLN A 381 -13.18 22.92 3.71
CA GLN A 381 -13.16 23.34 5.11
C GLN A 381 -12.63 24.77 5.22
N MET A 382 -13.47 25.66 5.76
CA MET A 382 -13.13 27.07 5.89
C MET A 382 -12.19 27.34 7.06
N ASN A 383 -11.23 28.24 6.85
CA ASN A 383 -10.44 28.88 7.88
C ASN A 383 -10.46 30.39 7.67
N LYS A 384 -11.16 31.10 8.57
CA LYS A 384 -11.45 32.54 8.56
C LYS A 384 -12.13 33.04 7.28
N GLU A 385 -11.48 32.91 6.12
CA GLU A 385 -11.91 33.45 4.82
C GLU A 385 -11.60 32.54 3.61
N SER A 386 -10.87 31.42 3.80
CA SER A 386 -10.43 30.57 2.69
C SER A 386 -10.62 29.08 2.98
N SER A 387 -10.85 28.29 1.93
CA SER A 387 -10.92 26.83 2.05
C SER A 387 -9.51 26.23 2.13
N LEU A 388 -9.29 25.33 3.08
CA LEU A 388 -8.03 24.60 3.26
C LEU A 388 -7.94 23.40 2.30
N ILE A 389 -6.72 23.01 1.94
CA ILE A 389 -6.47 21.79 1.17
C ILE A 389 -6.56 20.56 2.08
N LEU A 390 -7.49 19.65 1.78
CA LEU A 390 -7.65 18.38 2.49
C LEU A 390 -7.56 17.21 1.51
N CYS A 391 -6.48 16.44 1.59
CA CYS A 391 -6.33 15.23 0.80
C CYS A 391 -6.70 13.99 1.64
N ASN A 392 -7.99 13.64 1.64
CA ASN A 392 -8.52 12.52 2.44
C ASN A 392 -8.71 11.23 1.64
N THR A 393 -8.63 11.30 0.31
CA THR A 393 -8.87 10.20 -0.62
C THR A 393 -7.77 10.10 -1.67
N LEU A 394 -7.68 8.94 -2.33
CA LEU A 394 -6.84 8.77 -3.51
C LEU A 394 -7.13 9.85 -4.56
N ASP A 395 -8.41 10.14 -4.80
CA ASP A 395 -8.83 11.09 -5.84
C ASP A 395 -8.31 12.49 -5.56
N SER A 396 -8.35 12.93 -4.31
CA SER A 396 -7.82 14.24 -3.93
C SER A 396 -6.31 14.33 -4.19
N LEU A 397 -5.55 13.28 -3.89
CA LEU A 397 -4.09 13.25 -4.14
C LEU A 397 -3.78 13.26 -5.64
N ILE A 398 -4.47 12.42 -6.42
CA ILE A 398 -4.31 12.36 -7.87
C ILE A 398 -4.73 13.67 -8.53
N TRP A 399 -5.81 14.30 -8.06
CA TRP A 399 -6.25 15.58 -8.61
C TRP A 399 -5.20 16.66 -8.40
N PHE A 400 -4.62 16.77 -7.19
CA PHE A 400 -3.54 17.72 -6.93
C PHE A 400 -2.26 17.40 -7.74
N ALA A 401 -1.87 16.13 -7.81
CA ALA A 401 -0.72 15.71 -8.62
C ALA A 401 -0.94 16.02 -10.11
N ASN A 402 -2.17 15.82 -10.62
CA ASN A 402 -2.55 16.19 -11.98
C ASN A 402 -2.50 17.71 -12.21
N HIS A 403 -2.63 18.51 -11.15
CA HIS A 403 -2.42 19.97 -11.19
C HIS A 403 -0.94 20.37 -10.94
N GLY A 404 -0.01 19.41 -10.97
CA GLY A 404 1.42 19.62 -10.80
C GLY A 404 1.88 19.69 -9.35
N ALA A 405 1.08 19.27 -8.37
CA ALA A 405 1.55 19.15 -6.98
C ALA A 405 2.56 18.01 -6.85
N VAL A 406 3.80 18.35 -6.48
CA VAL A 406 4.90 17.40 -6.28
C VAL A 406 5.12 17.14 -4.81
N GLU A 407 5.18 18.20 -3.98
CA GLU A 407 5.42 18.06 -2.55
C GLU A 407 4.14 18.25 -1.72
N PHE A 408 3.89 17.36 -0.77
CA PHE A 408 2.78 17.41 0.18
C PHE A 408 3.32 17.62 1.59
N HIS A 409 3.08 18.81 2.14
CA HIS A 409 3.53 19.20 3.48
C HIS A 409 2.36 19.21 4.47
N VAL A 410 2.58 18.61 5.63
CA VAL A 410 1.57 18.42 6.68
C VAL A 410 1.90 19.27 7.93
N PRO A 411 0.90 19.88 8.58
CA PRO A 411 1.05 20.34 9.96
C PRO A 411 1.08 19.15 10.93
N PHE A 412 1.51 19.37 12.18
CA PHE A 412 1.60 18.29 13.19
C PHE A 412 0.26 17.96 13.87
N GLN A 413 -0.80 18.71 13.59
CA GLN A 413 -2.17 18.46 14.08
C GLN A 413 -3.14 18.08 12.95
N THR A 414 -4.24 17.44 13.31
CA THR A 414 -5.40 17.32 12.42
C THR A 414 -6.26 18.57 12.45
N ILE A 415 -7.08 18.78 11.42
CA ILE A 415 -8.06 19.88 11.34
C ILE A 415 -9.03 19.98 12.53
N ASN A 416 -9.29 18.87 13.22
CA ASN A 416 -10.25 18.80 14.32
C ASN A 416 -9.59 18.96 15.70
N ARG A 417 -8.30 19.33 15.77
CA ARG A 417 -7.52 19.38 17.01
C ARG A 417 -6.58 20.57 17.04
N ALA A 418 -6.38 21.10 18.24
CA ALA A 418 -5.41 22.17 18.48
C ALA A 418 -4.00 21.65 18.77
N MET A 419 -3.88 20.43 19.32
CA MET A 419 -2.63 19.82 19.78
C MET A 419 -1.99 18.94 18.70
N PRO A 420 -0.65 18.81 18.69
CA PRO A 420 0.05 17.90 17.79
C PRO A 420 -0.32 16.43 18.06
N GLN A 421 -0.11 15.58 17.05
CA GLN A 421 -0.34 14.14 17.14
C GLN A 421 0.95 13.31 16.99
N GLU A 422 2.08 14.00 16.86
CA GLU A 422 3.42 13.46 16.72
C GLU A 422 4.43 14.54 17.11
N ILE A 423 5.58 14.12 17.61
CA ILE A 423 6.78 14.95 17.81
C ILE A 423 7.74 14.64 16.67
N VAL A 424 8.38 15.66 16.10
CA VAL A 424 9.34 15.46 15.00
C VAL A 424 10.62 16.23 15.25
N PHE A 425 11.76 15.54 15.13
CA PHE A 425 13.08 16.13 15.05
C PHE A 425 13.50 16.22 13.58
N ASP A 426 13.90 17.42 13.13
CA ASP A 426 14.44 17.64 11.78
C ASP A 426 15.96 17.85 11.88
N LEU A 427 16.72 16.91 11.32
CA LEU A 427 18.17 16.87 11.35
C LEU A 427 18.67 17.45 10.02
N ASP A 428 19.07 18.73 10.04
CA ASP A 428 19.43 19.51 8.85
C ASP A 428 20.95 19.70 8.74
N PRO A 429 21.67 18.86 7.97
CA PRO A 429 23.08 19.07 7.72
C PRO A 429 23.31 20.33 6.86
N PRO A 430 24.51 20.93 6.87
CA PRO A 430 24.77 22.17 6.13
C PRO A 430 24.55 22.00 4.62
N HIS A 431 25.03 20.88 4.08
CA HIS A 431 25.04 20.52 2.67
C HIS A 431 24.63 19.04 2.49
N ARG A 432 24.29 18.63 1.26
CA ARG A 432 23.82 17.26 0.97
C ARG A 432 24.93 16.21 1.12
N ASP A 433 26.16 16.56 0.78
CA ASP A 433 27.37 15.74 1.01
C ASP A 433 27.66 15.51 2.50
N SER A 434 27.14 16.38 3.37
CA SER A 434 27.25 16.30 4.82
C SER A 434 26.14 15.45 5.46
N PHE A 435 25.37 14.69 4.66
CA PHE A 435 24.35 13.76 5.14
C PHE A 435 24.84 12.76 6.21
N PRO A 436 26.10 12.27 6.22
CA PRO A 436 26.61 11.42 7.30
C PRO A 436 26.49 12.04 8.70
N LEU A 437 26.45 13.38 8.82
CA LEU A 437 26.16 14.03 10.10
C LEU A 437 24.73 13.74 10.59
N ALA A 438 23.75 13.68 9.68
CA ALA A 438 22.36 13.36 10.00
C ALA A 438 22.19 11.90 10.42
N VAL A 439 22.91 10.99 9.76
CA VAL A 439 23.00 9.58 10.17
C VAL A 439 23.56 9.48 11.59
N LYS A 440 24.69 10.14 11.86
CA LYS A 440 25.33 10.13 13.18
C LYS A 440 24.43 10.72 14.27
N ALA A 441 23.77 11.85 13.98
CA ALA A 441 22.80 12.45 14.89
C ALA A 441 21.65 11.48 15.22
N ALA A 442 21.11 10.78 14.22
CA ALA A 442 20.05 9.80 14.42
C ALA A 442 20.50 8.58 15.23
N GLN A 443 21.70 8.06 14.97
CA GLN A 443 22.29 6.95 15.73
C GLN A 443 22.53 7.31 17.20
N ILE A 444 22.87 8.57 17.49
CA ILE A 444 23.01 9.07 18.87
C ILE A 444 21.64 9.33 19.52
N MET A 445 20.68 9.87 18.76
CA MET A 445 19.34 10.19 19.28
C MET A 445 18.52 8.94 19.59
N LYS A 446 18.64 7.87 18.80
CA LYS A 446 17.84 6.65 18.97
C LYS A 446 17.96 6.02 20.37
N PRO A 447 19.16 5.74 20.92
CA PRO A 447 19.30 5.26 22.29
C PRO A 447 18.71 6.21 23.35
N LEU A 448 18.85 7.53 23.18
CA LEU A 448 18.25 8.51 24.09
C LEU A 448 16.73 8.41 24.13
N LEU A 449 16.10 8.18 22.97
CA LEU A 449 14.66 7.98 22.88
C LEU A 449 14.24 6.62 23.45
N ASP A 450 15.06 5.58 23.27
CA ASP A 450 14.82 4.25 23.82
C ASP A 450 14.87 4.24 25.35
N ASP A 451 15.83 4.93 25.96
CA ASP A 451 15.94 5.08 27.42
C ASP A 451 14.71 5.79 28.04
N LEU A 452 14.05 6.62 27.23
CA LEU A 452 12.78 7.29 27.57
C LEU A 452 11.54 6.42 27.28
N ASP A 453 11.73 5.16 26.88
CA ASP A 453 10.70 4.20 26.44
C ASP A 453 9.87 4.71 25.24
N LEU A 454 10.49 5.48 24.35
CA LEU A 454 9.79 6.10 23.23
C LEU A 454 9.91 5.29 21.95
N ILE A 455 8.76 4.89 21.40
CA ILE A 455 8.71 4.26 20.09
C ILE A 455 8.91 5.35 19.03
N SER A 456 10.06 5.32 18.36
CA SER A 456 10.44 6.30 17.35
C SER A 456 10.56 5.67 15.96
N PHE A 457 10.36 6.49 14.93
CA PHE A 457 10.40 6.12 13.52
C PHE A 457 11.28 7.11 12.76
N VAL A 458 11.90 6.69 11.66
CA VAL A 458 12.87 7.53 10.93
C VAL A 458 12.60 7.55 9.43
N LYS A 459 12.82 8.70 8.80
CA LYS A 459 12.73 8.85 7.35
C LYS A 459 13.77 9.81 6.82
N THR A 460 14.16 9.64 5.55
CA THR A 460 14.83 10.73 4.85
C THR A 460 13.87 11.90 4.66
N SER A 461 14.39 13.12 4.66
CA SER A 461 13.61 14.29 4.22
C SER A 461 13.35 14.26 2.71
N GLY A 462 14.06 13.42 1.96
CA GLY A 462 14.15 13.41 0.50
C GLY A 462 15.09 14.48 -0.06
N ASN A 463 15.45 15.53 0.71
CA ASN A 463 16.40 16.53 0.26
C ASN A 463 17.80 16.25 0.84
N LYS A 464 18.22 17.00 1.87
CA LYS A 464 19.53 16.85 2.49
C LYS A 464 19.52 16.34 3.94
N GLY A 465 18.35 16.30 4.59
CA GLY A 465 18.24 15.95 6.02
C GLY A 465 17.56 14.61 6.30
N LEU A 466 17.51 14.26 7.59
CA LEU A 466 16.81 13.10 8.14
C LEU A 466 15.79 13.57 9.19
N GLN A 467 14.68 12.85 9.34
CA GLN A 467 13.61 13.22 10.26
C GLN A 467 13.22 12.05 11.14
N ILE A 468 13.11 12.29 12.45
CA ILE A 468 12.74 11.30 13.45
C ILE A 468 11.37 11.67 14.03
N TYR A 469 10.43 10.74 13.97
CA TYR A 469 9.04 10.87 14.37
C TYR A 469 8.76 10.06 15.63
N ILE A 470 8.01 10.65 16.55
CA ILE A 470 7.48 9.97 17.73
C ILE A 470 5.96 10.18 17.71
N PRO A 471 5.16 9.18 17.30
CA PRO A 471 3.72 9.31 17.31
C PRO A 471 3.21 9.37 18.75
N ILE A 472 2.38 10.36 19.07
CA ILE A 472 1.85 10.54 20.44
C ILE A 472 0.33 10.35 20.50
N PRO A 473 -0.21 9.88 21.63
CA PRO A 473 -1.66 9.74 21.78
C PRO A 473 -2.35 11.09 21.56
N PRO A 474 -3.56 11.10 21.00
CA PRO A 474 -4.37 12.32 20.87
C PRO A 474 -4.42 13.16 22.14
N ASN A 475 -4.20 14.48 22.03
CA ASN A 475 -4.32 15.45 23.12
C ASN A 475 -3.44 15.14 24.35
N SER A 476 -2.35 14.39 24.18
CA SER A 476 -1.46 14.01 25.28
C SER A 476 -0.41 15.07 25.61
N MET A 477 -0.04 15.93 24.64
CA MET A 477 0.93 16.99 24.82
C MET A 477 0.52 18.25 24.06
N THR A 478 0.76 19.42 24.65
CA THR A 478 0.62 20.72 23.98
C THR A 478 1.84 21.06 23.12
N TYR A 479 1.72 22.06 22.24
CA TYR A 479 2.87 22.53 21.45
C TYR A 479 4.01 23.08 22.32
N GLU A 480 3.68 23.69 23.44
CA GLU A 480 4.64 24.20 24.41
C GLU A 480 5.42 23.04 25.04
N GLN A 481 4.72 22.00 25.51
CA GLN A 481 5.36 20.81 26.08
C GLN A 481 6.25 20.09 25.07
N THR A 482 5.78 19.91 23.84
CA THR A 482 6.60 19.28 22.79
C THR A 482 7.81 20.14 22.42
N ALA A 483 7.68 21.47 22.43
CA ALA A 483 8.80 22.38 22.15
C ALA A 483 9.87 22.34 23.26
N LEU A 484 9.47 22.31 24.53
CA LEU A 484 10.42 22.13 25.63
C LEU A 484 11.16 20.79 25.51
N PHE A 485 10.43 19.72 25.18
CA PHE A 485 11.03 18.40 25.01
C PHE A 485 12.03 18.36 23.84
N THR A 486 11.63 18.84 22.65
CA THR A 486 12.53 18.83 21.48
C THR A 486 13.75 19.72 21.70
N GLN A 487 13.58 20.87 22.33
CA GLN A 487 14.67 21.77 22.70
C GLN A 487 15.64 21.11 23.69
N SER A 488 15.14 20.43 24.72
CA SER A 488 15.97 19.77 25.73
C SER A 488 16.86 18.68 25.12
N ILE A 489 16.31 17.86 24.23
CA ILE A 489 17.09 16.84 23.49
C ILE A 489 18.12 17.51 22.58
N ALA A 490 17.72 18.55 21.83
CA ALA A 490 18.63 19.26 20.93
C ALA A 490 19.82 19.89 21.65
N TRP A 491 19.59 20.55 22.79
CA TRP A 491 20.65 21.10 23.64
C TRP A 491 21.53 20.03 24.27
N THR A 492 20.94 18.91 24.70
CA THR A 492 21.71 17.78 25.24
C THR A 492 22.69 17.26 24.19
N MET A 493 22.23 17.11 22.93
CA MET A 493 23.08 16.68 21.83
C MET A 493 24.15 17.70 21.45
N GLU A 494 23.82 19.00 21.38
CA GLU A 494 24.81 20.06 21.11
C GLU A 494 25.86 20.13 22.22
N ASN A 495 25.48 20.01 23.50
CA ASN A 495 26.43 20.04 24.62
C ASN A 495 27.34 18.81 24.65
N ALA A 496 26.81 17.63 24.31
CA ALA A 496 27.59 16.39 24.28
C ALA A 496 28.53 16.31 23.05
N TYR A 497 28.13 16.90 21.92
CA TYR A 497 28.85 16.86 20.65
C TYR A 497 28.94 18.24 19.98
N PRO A 498 29.58 19.23 20.63
CA PRO A 498 29.56 20.63 20.18
C PRO A 498 30.25 20.85 18.83
N ASP A 499 31.17 19.99 18.45
CA ASP A 499 31.86 20.06 17.15
C ASP A 499 31.04 19.50 15.99
N LEU A 500 29.95 18.75 16.28
CA LEU A 500 29.14 18.07 15.28
C LEU A 500 27.76 18.70 15.11
N PHE A 501 27.16 19.15 16.21
CA PHE A 501 25.76 19.58 16.25
C PHE A 501 25.64 21.01 16.72
N THR A 502 24.55 21.67 16.29
CA THR A 502 24.20 22.99 16.77
C THR A 502 22.71 23.27 16.80
N THR A 503 22.27 24.12 17.72
CA THR A 503 20.92 24.70 17.75
C THR A 503 20.89 26.16 17.27
N GLU A 504 22.02 26.68 16.76
CA GLU A 504 22.11 28.04 16.20
C GLU A 504 21.31 28.18 14.90
N ARG A 505 20.37 29.14 14.90
CA ARG A 505 19.43 29.37 13.81
C ARG A 505 20.09 30.05 12.62
N MET A 506 21.07 30.92 12.84
CA MET A 506 21.75 31.65 11.77
C MET A 506 22.75 30.77 11.03
N LYS A 507 22.50 30.49 9.74
CA LYS A 507 23.32 29.59 8.90
C LYS A 507 24.82 29.90 8.94
N ASN A 508 25.19 31.17 8.87
CA ASN A 508 26.59 31.62 8.91
C ASN A 508 27.30 31.34 10.25
N LYS A 509 26.56 31.18 11.35
CA LYS A 509 27.09 30.86 12.68
C LYS A 509 27.11 29.36 13.00
N ARG A 510 26.54 28.51 12.13
CA ARG A 510 26.50 27.06 12.34
C ARG A 510 27.87 26.39 12.18
N LYS A 511 28.80 27.01 11.43
CA LYS A 511 30.18 26.53 11.23
C LYS A 511 30.25 25.09 10.70
N ASN A 512 29.49 24.77 9.65
CA ASN A 512 29.42 23.43 9.02
C ASN A 512 28.96 22.27 9.93
N ARG A 513 28.38 22.58 11.09
CA ARG A 513 27.73 21.60 11.97
C ARG A 513 26.31 21.30 11.51
N LEU A 514 25.80 20.13 11.89
CA LEU A 514 24.40 19.79 11.65
C LEU A 514 23.50 20.59 12.59
N TYR A 515 22.46 21.20 12.01
CA TYR A 515 21.45 21.93 12.75
C TYR A 515 20.34 20.98 13.20
N ILE A 516 20.11 20.89 14.50
CA ILE A 516 18.98 20.16 15.06
C ILE A 516 17.80 21.14 15.15
N ASP A 517 16.92 21.14 14.15
CA ASP A 517 15.84 22.12 14.03
C ASP A 517 14.65 21.77 14.92
N TYR A 518 14.80 22.03 16.22
CA TYR A 518 13.72 21.87 17.19
C TYR A 518 12.56 22.85 16.98
N VAL A 519 12.76 23.94 16.22
CA VAL A 519 11.73 24.97 15.92
C VAL A 519 10.82 24.57 14.76
N GLN A 520 11.30 23.67 13.89
CA GLN A 520 10.49 23.12 12.80
C GLN A 520 9.23 22.42 13.33
N HIS A 521 9.31 21.83 14.53
CA HIS A 521 8.18 21.29 15.26
C HIS A 521 7.43 22.39 16.04
N GLY A 522 6.58 23.13 15.34
CA GLY A 522 5.83 24.25 15.93
C GLY A 522 4.43 24.43 15.37
N LYS A 523 3.61 25.17 16.11
CA LYS A 523 2.26 25.56 15.65
C LYS A 523 2.36 26.36 14.35
N ASN A 524 1.54 26.00 13.36
CA ASN A 524 1.50 26.57 12.00
C ASN A 524 2.72 26.25 11.10
N LYS A 525 3.67 25.44 11.57
CA LYS A 525 4.72 24.87 10.71
C LYS A 525 4.21 23.65 9.98
N THR A 526 4.83 23.35 8.85
CA THR A 526 4.54 22.16 8.06
C THR A 526 5.82 21.43 7.74
N ILE A 527 5.76 20.10 7.68
CA ILE A 527 6.88 19.23 7.32
C ILE A 527 6.48 18.34 6.16
N ILE A 528 7.45 17.95 5.33
CA ILE A 528 7.21 17.05 4.21
C ILE A 528 6.63 15.71 4.68
N ALA A 529 5.49 15.31 4.13
CA ALA A 529 4.83 14.07 4.52
C ALA A 529 5.68 12.84 4.17
N PRO A 530 5.64 11.77 4.98
CA PRO A 530 6.17 10.46 4.58
C PRO A 530 5.66 10.05 3.19
N TYR A 531 6.57 9.55 2.36
CA TYR A 531 6.36 9.16 0.96
C TYR A 531 6.05 10.30 -0.03
N SER A 532 6.06 11.57 0.39
CA SER A 532 5.91 12.67 -0.57
C SER A 532 7.16 12.76 -1.47
N PRO A 533 6.98 12.94 -2.79
CA PRO A 533 8.07 13.35 -3.69
C PRO A 533 8.64 14.71 -3.30
N ARG A 534 9.83 15.00 -3.85
CA ARG A 534 10.53 16.28 -3.74
C ARG A 534 10.79 16.87 -5.13
N LEU A 535 10.95 18.19 -5.18
CA LEU A 535 11.43 18.90 -6.39
C LEU A 535 12.92 18.66 -6.71
N ALA A 536 13.61 17.78 -5.97
CA ALA A 536 15.01 17.50 -6.26
C ALA A 536 15.16 16.92 -7.69
N PRO A 537 16.24 17.25 -8.43
CA PRO A 537 16.43 16.81 -9.81
C PRO A 537 16.29 15.30 -10.00
N GLU A 538 16.73 14.50 -9.03
CA GLU A 538 16.68 13.03 -9.17
C GLU A 538 15.26 12.44 -8.93
N GLY A 539 14.24 13.25 -8.65
CA GLY A 539 12.90 12.77 -8.31
C GLY A 539 12.85 12.06 -6.96
N THR A 540 13.60 12.57 -5.98
CA THR A 540 13.71 11.95 -4.65
C THR A 540 12.41 11.95 -3.85
N VAL A 541 12.34 11.09 -2.84
CA VAL A 541 11.17 10.90 -1.97
C VAL A 541 11.57 11.02 -0.51
N ALA A 542 10.70 11.65 0.30
CA ALA A 542 10.79 11.66 1.74
C ALA A 542 10.46 10.28 2.34
N THR A 543 11.45 9.39 2.36
CA THR A 543 11.25 7.93 2.43
C THR A 543 11.39 7.39 3.85
N PRO A 544 10.33 6.79 4.43
CA PRO A 544 10.43 5.98 5.65
C PRO A 544 11.46 4.86 5.56
N LEU A 545 12.20 4.65 6.65
CA LEU A 545 13.25 3.65 6.77
C LEU A 545 13.06 2.82 8.04
N PHE A 546 13.53 1.59 8.00
CA PHE A 546 13.80 0.78 9.19
C PHE A 546 15.07 1.33 9.88
N TRP A 547 15.15 1.19 11.21
CA TRP A 547 16.28 1.74 11.97
C TRP A 547 17.60 1.08 11.60
N GLU A 548 17.57 -0.18 11.17
CA GLU A 548 18.71 -0.98 10.72
C GLU A 548 19.33 -0.42 9.42
N GLU A 549 18.61 0.41 8.67
CA GLU A 549 19.11 1.06 7.45
C GLU A 549 19.90 2.34 7.73
N ILE A 550 19.90 2.83 8.97
CA ILE A 550 20.61 4.06 9.34
C ILE A 550 22.11 3.76 9.50
N ASN A 551 22.82 3.79 8.38
CA ASN A 551 24.25 3.50 8.27
C ASN A 551 24.99 4.55 7.42
N ALA A 552 26.32 4.41 7.31
CA ALA A 552 27.19 5.38 6.65
C ALA A 552 27.00 5.49 5.12
N GLU A 553 26.41 4.48 4.48
CA GLU A 553 26.15 4.46 3.03
C GLU A 553 24.80 5.10 2.66
N LEU A 554 23.96 5.36 3.66
CA LEU A 554 22.64 5.94 3.45
C LEU A 554 22.76 7.34 2.84
N THR A 555 22.07 7.57 1.73
CA THR A 555 21.91 8.92 1.16
C THR A 555 20.48 9.10 0.62
N PRO A 556 19.93 10.33 0.60
CA PRO A 556 18.57 10.56 0.11
C PRO A 556 18.35 10.22 -1.37
N SER A 557 19.39 10.32 -2.21
CA SER A 557 19.32 10.01 -3.65
C SER A 557 19.07 8.54 -3.95
N LEU A 558 19.26 7.64 -2.97
CA LEU A 558 18.90 6.23 -3.10
C LEU A 558 17.39 6.01 -3.23
N PHE A 559 16.55 7.01 -2.90
CA PHE A 559 15.10 6.85 -2.85
C PHE A 559 14.40 7.85 -3.76
N THR A 560 13.87 7.34 -4.87
CA THR A 560 13.22 8.13 -5.91
C THR A 560 11.84 7.57 -6.24
N ILE A 561 11.06 8.32 -7.02
CA ILE A 561 9.74 7.87 -7.46
C ILE A 561 9.79 6.57 -8.28
N SER A 562 10.92 6.22 -8.89
CA SER A 562 11.06 4.98 -9.67
C SER A 562 11.28 3.73 -8.83
N ASN A 563 11.83 3.84 -7.61
CA ASN A 563 12.22 2.66 -6.83
C ASN A 563 11.47 2.50 -5.50
N VAL A 564 10.91 3.57 -4.92
CA VAL A 564 10.28 3.50 -3.59
C VAL A 564 9.04 2.61 -3.58
N VAL A 565 8.28 2.55 -4.67
CA VAL A 565 7.11 1.68 -4.81
C VAL A 565 7.52 0.20 -4.71
N ASP A 566 8.55 -0.21 -5.45
CA ASP A 566 9.04 -1.58 -5.41
C ASP A 566 9.68 -1.90 -4.07
N ARG A 567 10.39 -0.92 -3.49
CA ARG A 567 10.97 -1.04 -2.16
C ARG A 567 9.91 -1.37 -1.10
N VAL A 568 8.80 -0.62 -1.02
CA VAL A 568 7.74 -0.90 -0.05
C VAL A 568 7.01 -2.22 -0.36
N LYS A 569 6.83 -2.55 -1.64
CA LYS A 569 6.25 -3.84 -2.07
C LYS A 569 7.16 -5.03 -1.75
N SER A 570 8.47 -4.84 -1.67
CA SER A 570 9.45 -5.90 -1.40
C SER A 570 9.78 -6.05 0.09
N LEU A 571 10.05 -4.94 0.78
CA LEU A 571 10.49 -4.94 2.18
C LEU A 571 9.33 -4.72 3.18
N GLY A 572 8.18 -4.23 2.72
CA GLY A 572 7.11 -3.73 3.58
C GLY A 572 7.30 -2.26 3.95
N CYS A 573 6.33 -1.72 4.69
CA CYS A 573 6.32 -0.31 5.12
C CYS A 573 7.00 -0.16 6.50
N PRO A 574 8.09 0.61 6.63
CA PRO A 574 8.73 0.84 7.93
C PRO A 574 7.83 1.54 8.96
N PHE A 575 6.82 2.28 8.50
CA PHE A 575 5.85 2.96 9.35
C PHE A 575 4.56 2.12 9.53
N SER A 576 4.55 0.82 9.22
CA SER A 576 3.35 -0.01 9.31
C SER A 576 2.74 -0.07 10.72
N SER A 577 3.58 0.03 11.76
CA SER A 577 3.18 0.02 13.17
C SER A 577 2.92 1.43 13.74
N TYR A 578 3.02 2.49 12.95
CA TYR A 578 2.97 3.89 13.41
C TYR A 578 1.71 4.20 14.23
N GLU A 579 0.54 3.80 13.73
CA GLU A 579 -0.74 4.04 14.42
C GLU A 579 -0.93 3.16 15.67
N ASP A 580 -0.31 1.99 15.72
CA ASP A 580 -0.37 1.13 16.91
C ASP A 580 0.63 1.60 17.98
N ALA A 581 1.80 2.08 17.56
CA ALA A 581 2.75 2.78 18.42
C ALA A 581 2.10 4.01 19.04
N LYS A 582 1.41 4.83 18.23
CA LYS A 582 0.67 6.01 18.71
C LYS A 582 -0.30 5.73 19.86
N LYS A 583 -0.99 4.58 19.84
CA LYS A 583 -1.95 4.19 20.88
C LYS A 583 -1.28 3.68 22.15
N LYS A 584 -0.09 3.07 22.01
CA LYS A 584 0.66 2.43 23.10
C LYS A 584 1.79 3.30 23.66
N GLN A 585 2.07 4.41 23.00
CA GLN A 585 3.19 5.30 23.30
C GLN A 585 3.13 5.73 24.77
N ASN A 586 4.18 5.39 25.52
CA ASN A 586 4.33 5.83 26.91
C ASN A 586 4.96 7.22 26.92
N LEU A 587 4.35 8.15 27.65
CA LEU A 587 4.83 9.53 27.80
C LEU A 587 5.10 9.91 29.26
N GLU A 588 4.96 8.97 30.19
CA GLU A 588 5.08 9.22 31.62
C GLU A 588 6.44 9.83 31.98
N LYS A 589 7.54 9.23 31.50
CA LYS A 589 8.91 9.73 31.71
C LYS A 589 9.08 11.16 31.20
N ILE A 590 8.60 11.46 29.98
CA ILE A 590 8.71 12.82 29.42
C ILE A 590 7.90 13.81 30.25
N LEU A 591 6.65 13.50 30.59
CA LEU A 591 5.78 14.41 31.33
C LEU A 591 6.31 14.70 32.74
N GLN A 592 6.94 13.72 33.39
CA GLN A 592 7.64 13.91 34.66
C GLN A 592 8.88 14.81 34.52
N LEU A 593 9.63 14.69 33.41
CA LEU A 593 10.77 15.56 33.14
C LEU A 593 10.36 17.00 32.85
N LEU A 594 9.21 17.22 32.22
CA LEU A 594 8.70 18.56 31.88
C LEU A 594 8.01 19.28 33.05
N THR A 595 7.77 18.60 34.17
CA THR A 595 7.15 19.17 35.38
C THR A 595 8.15 19.51 36.48
N ARG A 596 9.42 19.15 36.28
CA ARG A 596 10.57 19.55 37.10
C ARG A 596 11.27 20.73 36.43
#